data_AF-A0A3C0WJH0-F1
#
_entry.id   AF-A0A3C0WJH0-F1
#
_cell.length_a   1.000
_cell.length_b   1.000
_cell.length_c   1.000
_cell.angle_alpha   90.00
_cell.angle_beta   90.00
_cell.angle_gamma   90.00
#
_symmetry.space_group_name_H-M   'P 1'
#
loop_
_entity.id
_entity.type
_entity.pdbx_description
1 polymer ?
#
loop_
_entity_poly.entity_id
_entity_poly.type
_entity_poly.pdbx_seq_one_letter_code
_entity_poly.pdbx_strand_id
1 'polypeptide(L)'
;LMLAYMNEQAFDETLRTGTAVYYSRSRDRLWYKGEESGHVQTIDSIHIDCDADTILLKVQQTGAACHEGYPSCFFRQIDGDETKITLERLVNPDDVYGSNE
;
A
#
# COMPACT_ATOMS: atom_id res chain seq x y z
N LEU A 1 -5.65 -0.40 2.06
CA LEU A 1 -4.66 -1.48 2.10
C LEU A 1 -4.33 -1.93 0.69
N MET A 2 -3.36 -2.83 0.57
CA MET A 2 -2.71 -3.15 -0.71
C MET A 2 -1.95 -4.47 -0.61
N LEU A 3 -1.52 -4.98 -1.75
CA LEU A 3 -0.52 -6.03 -1.88
C LEU A 3 0.69 -5.44 -2.61
N ALA A 4 1.89 -5.72 -2.10
CA ALA A 4 3.15 -5.29 -2.69
C ALA A 4 4.24 -6.30 -2.35
N TYR A 5 5.44 -6.07 -2.90
CA TYR A 5 6.59 -6.93 -2.70
C TYR A 5 7.63 -6.19 -1.87
N MET A 6 8.37 -6.94 -1.06
CA MET A 6 9.57 -6.49 -0.37
C MET A 6 10.73 -7.36 -0.83
N ASN A 7 11.88 -6.75 -1.08
CA ASN A 7 13.15 -7.46 -1.01
C ASN A 7 13.69 -7.36 0.43
N GLU A 8 14.82 -8.01 0.70
CA GLU A 8 15.47 -8.00 2.02
C GLU A 8 15.69 -6.57 2.55
N GLN A 9 16.22 -5.68 1.71
CA GLN A 9 16.47 -4.28 2.08
C GLN A 9 15.18 -3.52 2.45
N ALA A 10 14.08 -3.74 1.73
CA ALA A 10 12.79 -3.12 2.03
C ALA A 10 12.21 -3.61 3.37
N PHE A 11 12.41 -4.90 3.66
CA PHE A 11 12.00 -5.49 4.94
C PHE A 11 12.82 -4.93 6.11
N ASP A 12 14.15 -4.86 5.97
CA ASP A 12 15.03 -4.30 6.99
C ASP A 12 14.72 -2.82 7.26
N GLU A 13 14.47 -2.05 6.20
CA GLU A 13 14.05 -0.66 6.33
C GLU A 13 12.70 -0.55 7.05
N THR A 14 11.73 -1.42 6.73
CA THR A 14 10.44 -1.46 7.43
C THR A 14 10.60 -1.71 8.92
N LEU A 15 11.47 -2.65 9.31
CA LEU A 15 11.79 -2.91 10.72
C LEU A 15 12.47 -1.71 11.39
N ARG A 16 13.38 -1.06 10.67
CA ARG A 16 14.16 0.08 11.17
C ARG A 16 13.32 1.33 11.37
N THR A 17 12.40 1.63 10.44
CA THR A 17 11.61 2.87 10.47
C THR A 17 10.29 2.74 11.22
N GLY A 18 9.78 1.52 11.38
CA GLY A 18 8.42 1.29 11.89
C GLY A 18 7.33 1.74 10.90
N THR A 19 7.69 1.94 9.62
CA THR A 19 6.76 2.31 8.54
C THR A 19 6.93 1.38 7.35
N ALA A 20 5.88 1.15 6.57
CA ALA A 20 5.96 0.22 5.45
C ALA A 20 6.86 0.77 4.32
N VAL A 21 7.91 0.02 4.00
CA VAL A 21 8.81 0.27 2.87
C VAL A 21 8.71 -0.91 1.92
N TYR A 22 8.33 -0.67 0.67
CA TYR A 22 8.19 -1.71 -0.34
C TYR A 22 9.32 -1.64 -1.36
N TYR A 23 9.45 -2.68 -2.16
CA TYR A 23 10.34 -2.68 -3.32
C TYR A 23 9.52 -2.64 -4.60
N SER A 24 9.71 -1.58 -5.39
CA SER A 24 9.05 -1.43 -6.68
C SER A 24 9.83 -2.21 -7.73
N ARG A 25 9.31 -3.37 -8.12
CA ARG A 25 9.94 -4.23 -9.15
C ARG A 25 10.04 -3.57 -10.53
N SER A 26 9.14 -2.62 -10.84
CA SER A 26 9.16 -1.88 -12.11
C SER A 26 10.11 -0.70 -12.10
N ARG A 27 10.30 -0.06 -10.95
CA ARG A 27 11.21 1.09 -10.78
C ARG A 27 12.60 0.68 -10.26
N ASP A 28 12.79 -0.61 -9.96
CA ASP A 28 14.02 -1.19 -9.39
C ASP A 28 14.59 -0.39 -8.21
N ARG A 29 13.70 -0.01 -7.29
CA ARG A 29 14.08 0.82 -6.12
C ARG A 29 13.17 0.59 -4.93
N LEU A 30 13.68 0.95 -3.75
CA LEU A 30 12.86 1.10 -2.55
C LEU A 30 11.79 2.18 -2.75
N TRP A 31 10.64 1.95 -2.14
CA TRP A 31 9.51 2.86 -2.12
C TRP A 31 8.98 2.97 -0.70
N TYR A 32 9.25 4.12 -0.09
CA TYR A 32 8.72 4.45 1.22
C TYR A 32 7.25 4.84 1.07
N LYS A 33 6.34 4.01 1.59
CA LYS A 33 4.90 4.21 1.37
C LYS A 33 4.47 5.54 1.98
N GLY A 34 4.00 6.45 1.13
CA GLY A 34 3.54 7.76 1.54
C GLY A 34 4.61 8.85 1.57
N GLU A 35 5.83 8.59 1.09
CA GLU A 35 6.93 9.59 1.06
C GLU A 35 6.54 10.89 0.34
N GLU A 36 5.85 10.78 -0.80
CA GLU A 36 5.41 11.95 -1.58
C GLU A 36 4.05 12.47 -1.11
N SER A 37 3.08 11.58 -0.87
CA SER A 37 1.69 11.94 -0.53
C SER A 37 1.40 12.23 0.95
N GLY A 38 2.31 11.90 1.87
CA GLY A 38 2.05 11.87 3.31
C GLY A 38 1.14 10.71 3.79
N HIS A 39 0.62 9.87 2.87
CA HIS A 39 -0.24 8.73 3.20
C HIS A 39 0.55 7.49 3.65
N VAL A 40 1.17 7.62 4.83
CA VAL A 40 2.06 6.63 5.44
C VAL A 40 1.30 5.46 6.06
N GLN A 41 1.97 4.30 6.13
CA GLN A 41 1.54 3.11 6.87
C GLN A 41 2.49 2.88 8.04
N THR A 42 2.03 3.15 9.26
CA THR A 42 2.80 2.86 10.48
C THR A 42 2.52 1.42 10.91
N ILE A 43 3.56 0.65 11.21
CA ILE A 43 3.45 -0.77 11.54
C ILE A 43 2.99 -0.94 12.99
N ASP A 44 1.90 -1.69 13.19
CA ASP A 44 1.46 -2.16 14.52
C ASP A 44 2.05 -3.53 14.84
N SER A 45 2.01 -4.45 13.87
CA SER A 45 2.56 -5.80 14.01
C SER A 45 2.83 -6.43 12.64
N ILE A 46 3.77 -7.39 12.64
CA ILE A 46 4.16 -8.17 11.46
C ILE A 46 3.91 -9.63 11.78
N HIS A 47 3.22 -10.33 10.89
CA HIS A 47 3.02 -11.77 10.95
C HIS A 47 3.68 -12.42 9.73
N ILE A 48 4.18 -13.64 9.91
CA ILE A 48 4.73 -14.49 8.85
C ILE A 48 3.77 -15.68 8.70
N ASP A 49 3.55 -16.13 7.48
CA ASP A 49 2.74 -17.31 7.20
C ASP A 49 3.48 -18.64 7.53
N CYS A 50 2.86 -19.78 7.21
CA CYS A 50 3.32 -21.09 7.68
C CYS A 50 4.59 -21.60 7.00
N ASP A 51 4.83 -21.21 5.75
CA ASP A 51 5.97 -21.58 4.91
C ASP A 51 6.94 -20.41 4.69
N ALA A 52 6.67 -19.27 5.33
CA ALA A 52 7.54 -18.10 5.42
C ALA A 52 7.87 -17.46 4.07
N ASP A 53 6.90 -17.47 3.14
CA ASP A 53 7.01 -16.78 1.86
C ASP A 53 6.17 -15.50 1.79
N THR A 54 5.26 -15.30 2.76
CA THR A 54 4.38 -14.14 2.82
C THR A 54 4.39 -13.51 4.22
N ILE A 55 4.41 -12.18 4.24
CA ILE A 55 4.21 -11.39 5.47
C ILE A 55 2.88 -10.64 5.44
N LEU A 56 2.22 -10.57 6.59
CA LEU A 56 1.06 -9.71 6.83
C LEU A 56 1.47 -8.55 7.74
N LEU A 57 1.45 -7.34 7.18
CA LEU A 57 1.60 -6.11 7.94
C LEU A 57 0.22 -5.65 8.44
N LYS A 58 0.06 -5.57 9.76
CA LYS A 58 -1.02 -4.80 10.37
C LYS A 58 -0.54 -3.39 10.58
N VAL A 59 -1.27 -2.42 10.04
CA VAL A 59 -0.83 -1.03 9.94
C VAL A 59 -1.92 -0.05 10.34
N GLN A 60 -1.50 1.06 10.93
CA GLN A 60 -2.29 2.29 10.99
C GLN A 60 -2.05 3.06 9.69
N GLN A 61 -3.08 3.18 8.87
CA GLN A 61 -3.03 3.93 7.61
C GLN A 61 -3.41 5.39 7.84
N THR A 62 -2.56 6.31 7.42
CA THR A 62 -2.89 7.72 7.29
C THR A 62 -3.37 8.01 5.86
N GLY A 63 -4.53 8.65 5.70
CA GLY A 63 -5.08 8.99 4.38
C GLY A 63 -5.39 7.78 3.50
N ALA A 64 -5.30 7.96 2.17
CA ALA A 64 -5.62 6.92 1.19
C ALA A 64 -4.43 5.96 0.96
N ALA A 65 -4.69 4.65 1.01
CA ALA A 65 -3.68 3.65 0.68
C ALA A 65 -3.43 3.58 -0.84
N CYS A 66 -4.45 3.85 -1.64
CA CYS A 66 -4.44 3.75 -3.11
C CYS A 66 -4.26 5.14 -3.75
N HIS A 67 -3.48 5.21 -4.84
CA HIS A 67 -3.29 6.45 -5.60
C HIS A 67 -4.58 6.96 -6.25
N GLU A 68 -5.59 6.11 -6.47
CA GLU A 68 -6.91 6.55 -6.96
C GLU A 68 -7.77 7.21 -5.85
N GLY A 69 -7.21 7.40 -4.66
CA GLY A 69 -7.84 8.08 -3.53
C GLY A 69 -8.69 7.17 -2.62
N TYR A 70 -8.69 5.86 -2.85
CA TYR A 70 -9.46 4.90 -2.06
C TYR A 70 -8.72 4.41 -0.80
N PRO A 71 -9.46 3.98 0.24
CA PRO A 71 -8.84 3.40 1.43
C PRO A 71 -8.12 2.09 1.14
N SER A 72 -8.43 1.41 0.03
CA SER A 72 -7.80 0.16 -0.41
C SER A 72 -7.66 0.11 -1.93
N CYS A 73 -6.58 -0.51 -2.42
CA CYS A 73 -6.43 -0.83 -3.85
C CYS A 73 -7.51 -1.83 -4.32
N PHE A 74 -8.08 -2.61 -3.39
CA PHE A 74 -9.16 -3.56 -3.62
C PHE A 74 -10.54 -2.88 -3.50
N PHE A 75 -10.72 -1.73 -4.16
CA PHE A 75 -11.98 -0.99 -4.17
C PHE A 75 -12.96 -1.44 -5.26
N ARG A 76 -12.52 -2.37 -6.12
CA ARG A 76 -13.33 -2.99 -7.18
C ARG A 76 -13.62 -4.44 -6.82
N GLN A 77 -14.85 -4.86 -7.06
CA GLN A 77 -15.31 -6.24 -6.88
C GLN A 77 -15.96 -6.73 -8.17
N ILE A 78 -15.75 -8.01 -8.50
CA ILE A 78 -16.47 -8.70 -9.58
C ILE A 78 -17.88 -9.04 -9.08
N ASP A 79 -18.89 -8.64 -9.85
CA ASP A 79 -20.30 -8.94 -9.61
C ASP A 79 -20.93 -9.47 -10.90
N GLY A 80 -21.01 -10.81 -11.01
CA GLY A 80 -21.34 -11.49 -12.26
C GLY A 80 -20.28 -11.21 -13.32
N ASP A 81 -20.72 -10.68 -14.47
CA ASP A 81 -19.86 -10.28 -15.58
C ASP A 81 -19.43 -8.80 -15.50
N GLU A 82 -19.81 -8.08 -14.44
CA GLU A 82 -19.50 -6.67 -14.24
C GLU A 82 -18.46 -6.44 -13.14
N THR A 83 -17.78 -5.29 -13.19
CA THR A 83 -16.93 -4.81 -12.09
C THR A 83 -17.60 -3.61 -11.43
N LYS A 84 -17.77 -3.65 -10.11
CA LYS A 84 -18.38 -2.58 -9.32
C LYS A 84 -17.38 -1.98 -8.33
N ILE A 85 -17.47 -0.66 -8.14
CA ILE A 85 -16.73 0.04 -7.08
C ILE A 85 -17.50 -0.15 -5.77
N THR A 86 -16.81 -0.62 -4.74
CA THR A 86 -17.41 -0.99 -3.44
C THR A 86 -16.92 -0.15 -2.27
N LEU A 87 -15.91 0.70 -2.48
CA LEU A 87 -15.39 1.59 -1.45
C LEU A 87 -15.59 3.05 -1.84
N GLU A 88 -15.87 3.88 -0.84
CA GLU A 88 -15.91 5.33 -1.02
C GLU A 88 -14.49 5.90 -1.17
N ARG A 89 -14.36 6.92 -2.01
CA ARG A 89 -13.10 7.62 -2.23
C ARG A 89 -12.87 8.61 -1.08
N LEU A 90 -11.68 8.57 -0.47
CA LEU A 90 -11.31 9.43 0.65
C LEU A 90 -10.76 10.80 0.22
N VAL A 91 -10.03 10.83 -0.89
CA VAL A 91 -9.38 12.03 -1.43
C VAL A 91 -9.53 12.09 -2.94
N ASN A 92 -9.50 13.29 -3.51
CA ASN A 92 -9.34 13.42 -4.95
C ASN A 92 -7.86 13.14 -5.31
N PRO A 93 -7.56 12.18 -6.21
CA PRO A 93 -6.18 11.85 -6.56
C PRO A 93 -5.39 13.03 -7.14
N ASP A 94 -6.03 13.89 -7.93
CA ASP A 94 -5.37 15.05 -8.55
C ASP A 94 -4.82 16.04 -7.51
N ASP A 95 -5.48 16.13 -6.35
CA ASP A 95 -5.09 17.04 -5.26
C ASP A 95 -3.89 16.52 -4.46
N VAL A 96 -3.56 15.23 -4.57
CA VAL A 96 -2.56 14.55 -3.71
C VAL A 96 -1.37 14.01 -4.51
N TYR A 97 -1.62 13.40 -5.67
CA TYR A 97 -0.62 12.71 -6.48
C TYR A 97 -0.25 13.47 -7.76
N GLY A 98 -1.06 14.45 -8.15
CA GLY A 98 -0.91 15.20 -9.40
C GLY A 98 -1.46 14.44 -10.61
N SER A 99 -1.69 15.15 -11.71
CA SER A 99 -2.44 14.68 -12.89
C SER A 99 -1.75 13.62 -13.77
N ASN A 100 -0.60 13.06 -13.33
CA ASN A 100 0.34 12.33 -14.20
C ASN A 100 0.79 10.98 -13.61
N GLU A 101 -0.11 10.19 -13.03
CA GLU A 101 0.10 8.74 -12.82
C GLU A 101 -0.91 7.90 -13.62
#